data_AF-A0A1G1XPI7-F1
#
_entry.id   AF-A0A1G1XPI7-F1
#
_cell.length_a   1.000
_cell.length_b   1.000
_cell.length_c   1.000
_cell.angle_alpha   90.00
_cell.angle_beta   90.00
_cell.angle_gamma   90.00
#
_symmetry.space_group_name_H-M   'P 1'
#
loop_
_entity.id
_entity.type
_entity.pdbx_description
1 polymer ?
#
loop_
_entity_poly.entity_id
_entity_poly.type
_entity_poly.pdbx_seq_one_letter_code
_entity_poly.pdbx_strand_id
1 'polypeptide(L)'
;SILLANTEKASAYDWYNSKGIKQILAEGQADTMAGLLASGSIAESKKADFQKEMDKMTANSERYIKEKNEILKGSAYLPEEEWIQDVDGELGKVVGAQEWEKEISQLNKAGAKTDMADLFLQICLVMGAVSLVMQRPRYKWMFLDLAVILGTMGTIFCIIGVITYWPF
;
A
#
# COMPACT_ATOMS: atom_id res chain seq x y z
N SER A 1 11.23 1.41 -4.85
CA SER A 1 10.94 2.81 -5.22
C SER A 1 9.48 3.11 -4.91
N ILE A 2 9.08 4.37 -4.70
CA ILE A 2 7.68 4.73 -4.41
C ILE A 2 6.72 4.21 -5.48
N LEU A 3 7.13 4.27 -6.75
CA LEU A 3 6.33 3.75 -7.86
C LEU A 3 6.12 2.23 -7.73
N LEU A 4 7.18 1.47 -7.48
CA LEU A 4 7.09 0.02 -7.28
C LEU A 4 6.21 -0.32 -6.08
N ALA A 5 6.40 0.35 -4.95
CA ALA A 5 5.60 0.11 -3.75
C ALA A 5 4.10 0.41 -4.00
N ASN A 6 3.77 1.47 -4.75
CA ASN A 6 2.39 1.74 -5.15
C ASN A 6 1.82 0.66 -6.08
N THR A 7 2.62 0.14 -7.01
CA THR A 7 2.23 -0.98 -7.87
C THR A 7 1.97 -2.24 -7.07
N GLU A 8 2.85 -2.59 -6.13
CA GLU A 8 2.67 -3.75 -5.25
C GLU A 8 1.46 -3.59 -4.32
N LYS A 9 1.24 -2.40 -3.76
CA LYS A 9 0.01 -2.07 -3.02
C LYS A 9 -1.23 -2.33 -3.88
N ALA A 10 -1.25 -1.82 -5.11
CA ALA A 10 -2.38 -2.00 -6.02
C ALA A 10 -2.61 -3.49 -6.32
N SER A 11 -1.55 -4.23 -6.64
CA SER A 11 -1.56 -5.68 -6.87
C SER A 11 -2.15 -6.44 -5.68
N ALA A 12 -1.72 -6.12 -4.45
CA ALA A 12 -2.22 -6.74 -3.23
C ALA A 12 -3.72 -6.46 -3.00
N TYR A 13 -4.19 -5.23 -3.26
CA TYR A 13 -5.62 -4.91 -3.18
C TYR A 13 -6.44 -5.59 -4.28
N ASP A 14 -5.92 -5.67 -5.50
CA ASP A 14 -6.58 -6.38 -6.60
C ASP A 14 -6.71 -7.87 -6.28
N TRP A 15 -5.67 -8.46 -5.69
CA TRP A 15 -5.71 -9.82 -5.20
C TRP A 15 -6.76 -10.02 -4.10
N TYR A 16 -6.77 -9.14 -3.08
CA TYR A 16 -7.77 -9.13 -2.02
C TYR A 16 -9.20 -9.03 -2.57
N ASN A 17 -9.43 -8.12 -3.53
CA ASN A 17 -10.72 -7.92 -4.17
C ASN A 17 -11.14 -9.14 -4.99
N SER A 18 -10.21 -9.76 -5.72
CA SER A 18 -10.47 -10.99 -6.47
C SER A 18 -10.93 -12.12 -5.54
N LYS A 19 -10.29 -12.29 -4.38
CA LYS A 19 -10.72 -13.26 -3.35
C LYS A 19 -12.08 -12.89 -2.77
N GLY A 20 -12.34 -11.60 -2.54
CA GLY A 20 -13.66 -11.11 -2.11
C GLY A 20 -14.78 -11.45 -3.09
N ILE A 21 -14.54 -11.30 -4.40
CA ILE A 21 -15.50 -11.69 -5.43
C ILE A 21 -15.76 -13.20 -5.40
N LYS A 22 -14.71 -14.03 -5.26
CA LYS A 22 -14.86 -15.50 -5.15
C LYS A 22 -15.65 -15.91 -3.91
N GLN A 23 -15.43 -15.23 -2.78
CA GLN A 23 -16.19 -15.42 -1.54
C GLN A 23 -17.68 -15.13 -1.76
N ILE A 24 -18.02 -13.93 -2.26
CA ILE A 24 -19.41 -13.53 -2.52
C ILE A 24 -20.09 -14.49 -3.49
N LEU A 25 -19.36 -14.96 -4.52
CA LEU A 25 -19.89 -15.94 -5.46
C LEU A 25 -20.20 -17.29 -4.81
N ALA A 26 -19.31 -17.78 -3.95
CA ALA A 26 -19.52 -19.05 -3.23
C ALA A 26 -20.69 -18.94 -2.25
N GLU A 27 -20.79 -17.83 -1.51
CA GLU A 27 -21.93 -17.54 -0.61
C GLU A 27 -23.24 -17.46 -1.39
N GLY A 28 -23.29 -16.68 -2.47
CA GLY A 28 -24.49 -16.55 -3.28
C GLY A 28 -24.94 -17.87 -3.92
N GLN A 29 -24.01 -18.74 -4.30
CA GLN A 29 -24.32 -20.10 -4.77
C GLN A 29 -24.91 -20.96 -3.64
N ALA A 30 -24.31 -20.93 -2.45
CA ALA A 30 -24.83 -21.65 -1.29
C ALA A 30 -26.25 -21.17 -0.91
N ASP A 31 -26.48 -19.85 -0.86
CA ASP A 31 -27.78 -19.26 -0.55
C ASP A 31 -28.85 -19.63 -1.59
N THR A 32 -28.48 -19.63 -2.87
CA THR A 32 -29.38 -20.07 -3.95
C THR A 32 -29.75 -21.55 -3.78
N MET A 33 -28.78 -22.41 -3.48
CA MET A 33 -29.03 -23.84 -3.24
C MET A 33 -29.87 -24.08 -1.99
N ALA A 34 -29.64 -23.33 -0.92
CA ALA A 34 -30.45 -23.36 0.29
C ALA A 34 -31.91 -22.98 0.00
N GLY A 35 -32.13 -21.94 -0.81
CA GLY A 35 -33.46 -21.54 -1.25
C GLY A 35 -34.19 -22.62 -2.06
N LEU A 36 -33.48 -23.30 -2.97
CA LEU A 36 -34.04 -24.41 -3.77
C LEU A 36 -34.37 -25.65 -2.94
N LEU A 37 -33.57 -25.94 -1.90
CA LEU A 37 -33.87 -27.00 -0.94
C LEU A 37 -35.11 -26.64 -0.11
N ALA A 38 -35.20 -25.40 0.37
CA ALA A 38 -36.31 -24.91 1.18
C ALA A 38 -37.64 -24.87 0.40
N SER A 39 -37.60 -24.58 -0.90
CA SER A 39 -38.79 -24.57 -1.77
C SER A 39 -39.33 -25.97 -2.11
N GLY A 40 -38.62 -27.03 -1.72
CA GLY A 40 -38.97 -28.41 -2.06
C GLY A 40 -38.84 -28.74 -3.55
N SER A 41 -38.14 -27.90 -4.31
CA SER A 41 -37.98 -28.06 -5.77
C SER A 41 -36.94 -29.12 -6.16
N ILE A 42 -36.23 -29.70 -5.19
CA ILE A 42 -35.22 -30.74 -5.37
C ILE A 42 -35.80 -32.11 -4.99
N ALA A 43 -35.60 -33.11 -5.85
CA ALA A 43 -35.99 -34.49 -5.57
C ALA A 43 -35.27 -35.03 -4.30
N GLU A 44 -35.98 -35.80 -3.48
CA GLU A 44 -35.47 -36.32 -2.20
C GLU A 44 -34.12 -37.05 -2.32
N SER A 45 -33.95 -37.82 -3.40
CA SER A 45 -32.72 -38.56 -3.72
C SER A 45 -31.50 -37.69 -4.04
N LYS A 46 -31.70 -36.38 -4.29
CA LYS A 46 -30.66 -35.42 -4.65
C LYS A 46 -30.37 -34.38 -3.56
N LYS A 47 -31.14 -34.37 -2.48
CA LYS A 47 -30.93 -33.45 -1.36
C LYS A 47 -29.56 -33.64 -0.70
N ALA A 48 -29.10 -34.88 -0.54
CA ALA A 48 -27.78 -35.17 0.04
C ALA A 48 -26.63 -34.65 -0.83
N ASP A 49 -26.72 -34.80 -2.16
CA ASP A 49 -25.74 -34.25 -3.10
C ASP A 49 -25.71 -32.72 -3.05
N PHE A 50 -26.90 -32.08 -2.97
CA PHE A 50 -27.04 -30.63 -2.83
C PHE A 50 -26.45 -30.10 -1.51
N GLN A 51 -26.73 -30.77 -0.40
CA GLN A 51 -26.19 -30.40 0.91
C GLN A 51 -24.65 -30.47 0.91
N LYS A 52 -24.09 -31.54 0.33
CA LYS A 52 -22.64 -31.71 0.24
C LYS A 52 -21.97 -30.60 -0.58
N GLU A 53 -22.56 -30.20 -1.70
CA GLU A 53 -22.01 -29.11 -2.51
C GLU A 53 -22.16 -27.76 -1.80
N MET A 54 -23.27 -27.53 -1.09
CA MET A 54 -23.47 -26.35 -0.27
C MET A 54 -22.42 -26.24 0.85
N ASP A 55 -22.17 -27.32 1.60
CA ASP A 55 -21.16 -27.37 2.65
C ASP A 55 -19.74 -27.05 2.10
N LYS A 56 -19.45 -27.56 0.90
CA LYS A 56 -18.19 -27.26 0.20
C LYS A 56 -18.07 -25.79 -0.19
N MET A 57 -19.16 -25.15 -0.63
CA MET A 57 -19.16 -23.71 -0.94
C MET A 57 -18.99 -22.87 0.32
N THR A 58 -19.65 -23.23 1.42
CA THR A 58 -19.46 -22.57 2.73
C THR A 58 -18.00 -22.70 3.20
N ALA A 59 -17.43 -23.91 3.14
CA ALA A 59 -16.02 -24.13 3.51
C ALA A 59 -15.04 -23.34 2.62
N ASN A 60 -15.34 -23.22 1.31
CA ASN A 60 -14.55 -22.38 0.41
C ASN A 60 -14.67 -20.89 0.77
N SER A 61 -15.85 -20.41 1.16
CA SER A 61 -16.03 -19.03 1.62
C SER A 61 -15.19 -18.75 2.87
N GLU A 62 -15.26 -19.62 3.88
CA GLU A 62 -14.45 -19.50 5.09
C GLU A 62 -12.94 -19.48 4.79
N ARG A 63 -12.49 -20.33 3.85
CA ARG A 63 -11.11 -20.29 3.37
C ARG A 63 -10.79 -18.92 2.78
N TYR A 64 -11.59 -18.42 1.84
CA TYR A 64 -11.36 -17.11 1.19
C TYR A 64 -11.34 -15.95 2.21
N ILE A 65 -12.13 -16.00 3.27
CA ILE A 65 -12.09 -14.99 4.34
C ILE A 65 -10.71 -14.93 4.99
N LYS A 66 -10.14 -16.09 5.33
CA LYS A 66 -8.82 -16.15 5.95
C LYS A 66 -7.71 -15.76 4.98
N GLU A 67 -7.78 -16.21 3.73
CA GLU A 67 -6.84 -15.80 2.67
C GLU A 67 -6.85 -14.26 2.47
N LYS A 68 -8.02 -13.64 2.48
CA LYS A 68 -8.16 -12.18 2.40
C LYS A 68 -7.53 -11.46 3.59
N ASN A 69 -7.69 -11.99 4.80
CA ASN A 69 -7.10 -11.41 6.00
C ASN A 69 -5.56 -11.42 5.89
N GLU A 70 -4.98 -12.52 5.39
CA GLU A 70 -3.56 -12.63 5.11
C GLU A 70 -3.09 -11.66 4.02
N ILE A 71 -3.81 -11.53 2.90
CA ILE A 71 -3.45 -10.57 1.84
C ILE A 71 -3.54 -9.11 2.33
N LEU A 72 -4.49 -8.81 3.22
CA LEU A 72 -4.70 -7.46 3.73
C LEU A 72 -3.61 -7.05 4.73
N LYS A 73 -3.33 -7.90 5.72
CA LYS A 73 -2.42 -7.61 6.83
C LYS A 73 -0.99 -8.07 6.59
N GLY A 74 -0.83 -9.12 5.79
CA GLY A 74 0.41 -9.84 5.52
C GLY A 74 0.72 -10.91 6.57
N SER A 75 1.49 -11.91 6.15
CA SER A 75 1.81 -13.08 6.98
C SER A 75 2.69 -12.70 8.19
N ALA A 76 3.51 -11.64 8.07
CA ALA A 76 4.36 -11.15 9.16
C ALA A 76 3.56 -10.62 10.37
N TYR A 77 2.30 -10.25 10.16
CA TYR A 77 1.38 -9.72 11.19
C TYR A 77 0.31 -10.73 11.63
N LEU A 78 0.39 -11.97 11.13
CA LEU A 78 -0.51 -13.06 11.47
C LEU A 78 0.26 -14.24 12.09
N PRO A 79 -0.38 -15.00 12.99
CA PRO A 79 0.23 -16.20 13.54
C PRO A 79 0.34 -17.29 12.45
N GLU A 80 1.32 -18.21 12.58
CA GLU A 80 1.62 -19.21 11.54
C GLU A 80 0.42 -20.12 11.22
N GLU A 81 -0.49 -20.33 12.18
CA GLU A 81 -1.69 -21.13 11.98
C GLU A 81 -2.73 -20.45 11.06
N GLU A 82 -2.59 -19.15 10.81
CA GLU A 82 -3.43 -18.38 9.89
C GLU A 82 -2.80 -18.22 8.49
N TRP A 83 -1.59 -18.75 8.27
CA TRP A 83 -0.96 -18.74 6.94
C TRP A 83 -1.62 -19.78 6.05
N ILE A 84 -2.26 -19.31 4.98
CA ILE A 84 -3.06 -20.15 4.08
C ILE A 84 -2.66 -19.91 2.63
N GLN A 85 -2.16 -18.72 2.31
CA GLN A 85 -1.64 -18.42 0.99
C GLN A 85 -0.23 -18.93 0.82
N ASP A 86 -0.12 -19.79 -0.19
CA ASP A 86 1.13 -20.22 -0.76
C ASP A 86 1.56 -19.20 -1.82
N VAL A 87 2.75 -18.61 -1.63
CA VAL A 87 3.43 -17.79 -2.63
C VAL A 87 4.72 -18.52 -3.02
N ASP A 88 4.79 -18.98 -4.27
CA ASP A 88 5.93 -19.72 -4.84
C ASP A 88 6.35 -21.01 -4.11
N GLY A 89 5.39 -21.70 -3.48
CA GLY A 89 5.59 -22.95 -2.73
C GLY A 89 5.84 -22.75 -1.23
N GLU A 90 5.79 -21.52 -0.73
CA GLU A 90 6.10 -21.19 0.67
C GLU A 90 4.97 -20.36 1.32
N LEU A 91 4.54 -20.83 2.51
CA LEU A 91 3.65 -20.08 3.40
C LEU A 91 4.45 -19.01 4.15
N GLY A 92 3.79 -17.94 4.58
CA GLY A 92 4.42 -16.91 5.40
C GLY A 92 5.10 -15.78 4.63
N LYS A 93 5.02 -15.79 3.30
CA LYS A 93 5.68 -14.79 2.43
C LYS A 93 4.78 -13.66 1.95
N VAL A 94 3.51 -13.63 2.33
CA VAL A 94 2.58 -12.61 1.84
C VAL A 94 2.90 -11.27 2.50
N VAL A 95 3.28 -10.29 1.69
CA VAL A 95 3.39 -8.90 2.12
C VAL A 95 2.00 -8.26 2.02
N GLY A 96 1.49 -7.78 3.15
CA GLY A 96 0.14 -7.23 3.23
C GLY A 96 -0.04 -5.91 2.48
N ALA A 97 -1.24 -5.67 1.97
CA ALA A 97 -1.61 -4.37 1.38
C ALA A 97 -1.43 -3.19 2.37
N GLN A 98 -1.71 -3.43 3.66
CA GLN A 98 -1.50 -2.44 4.72
C GLN A 98 -0.02 -2.19 5.04
N GLU A 99 0.83 -3.19 4.84
CA GLU A 99 2.29 -3.04 5.00
C GLU A 99 2.84 -2.10 3.94
N TRP A 100 2.46 -2.32 2.67
CA TRP A 100 2.82 -1.43 1.58
C TRP A 100 2.32 -0.01 1.79
N GLU A 101 1.10 0.16 2.31
CA GLU A 101 0.56 1.48 2.63
C GLU A 101 1.40 2.22 3.69
N LYS A 102 1.88 1.50 4.70
CA LYS A 102 2.77 2.07 5.74
C LYS A 102 4.11 2.47 5.15
N GLU A 103 4.70 1.63 4.29
CA GLU A 103 5.96 1.92 3.61
C GLU A 103 5.83 3.15 2.70
N ILE A 104 4.80 3.19 1.85
CA ILE A 104 4.50 4.34 0.98
C ILE A 104 4.29 5.63 1.80
N SER A 105 3.59 5.55 2.94
CA SER A 105 3.40 6.70 3.82
C SER A 105 4.71 7.26 4.36
N GLN A 106 5.65 6.38 4.73
CA GLN A 106 6.99 6.80 5.17
C GLN A 106 7.80 7.39 4.02
N LEU A 107 7.78 6.76 2.86
CA LEU A 107 8.48 7.25 1.67
C LEU A 107 7.94 8.60 1.20
N ASN A 108 6.62 8.82 1.24
CA ASN A 108 6.00 10.10 0.91
C ASN A 108 6.41 11.21 1.88
N LYS A 109 6.52 10.91 3.19
CA LYS A 109 7.02 11.88 4.18
C LYS A 109 8.47 12.28 3.92
N ALA A 110 9.30 11.33 3.49
CA ALA A 110 10.69 11.63 3.11
C ALA A 110 10.77 12.41 1.79
N GLY A 111 9.95 12.04 0.80
CA GLY A 111 9.81 12.76 -0.48
C GLY A 111 9.44 14.22 -0.27
N ALA A 112 8.40 14.50 0.52
CA ALA A 112 7.95 15.86 0.80
C ALA A 112 9.05 16.75 1.43
N LYS A 113 9.93 16.19 2.26
CA LYS A 113 11.09 16.92 2.81
C LYS A 113 12.15 17.21 1.75
N THR A 114 12.34 16.29 0.83
CA THR A 114 13.30 16.42 -0.28
C THR A 114 12.82 17.48 -1.28
N ASP A 115 11.54 17.47 -1.63
CA ASP A 115 10.93 18.49 -2.51
C ASP A 115 11.08 19.91 -1.93
N MET A 116 10.91 20.06 -0.61
CA MET A 116 11.13 21.33 0.09
C MET A 116 12.60 21.76 0.04
N ALA A 117 13.54 20.82 0.19
CA ALA A 117 14.97 21.10 0.08
C ALA A 117 15.33 21.62 -1.33
N ASP A 118 14.78 20.99 -2.37
CA ASP A 118 14.97 21.41 -3.76
C ASP A 118 14.40 22.82 -4.01
N LEU A 119 13.22 23.12 -3.49
CA LEU A 119 12.63 24.46 -3.59
C LEU A 119 13.52 25.52 -2.94
N PHE A 120 14.02 25.27 -1.72
CA PHE A 120 14.91 26.21 -1.04
C PHE A 120 16.23 26.41 -1.78
N LEU A 121 16.79 25.33 -2.34
CA LEU A 121 18.01 25.38 -3.13
C LEU A 121 17.80 26.16 -4.45
N GLN A 122 16.68 25.94 -5.14
CA GLN A 122 16.33 26.69 -6.36
C GLN A 122 16.19 28.19 -6.07
N ILE A 123 15.49 28.57 -5.00
CA ILE A 123 15.37 29.98 -4.60
C ILE A 123 16.74 30.55 -4.22
N CYS A 124 17.57 29.80 -3.48
CA CYS A 124 18.94 30.20 -3.16
C CYS A 124 19.75 30.50 -4.43
N LEU A 125 19.71 29.62 -5.43
CA LEU A 125 20.41 29.80 -6.70
C LEU A 125 19.92 31.05 -7.46
N VAL A 126 18.60 31.25 -7.54
CA VAL A 126 18.01 32.43 -8.19
C VAL A 126 18.41 33.72 -7.47
N MET A 127 18.34 33.75 -6.15
CA MET A 127 18.71 34.91 -5.34
C MET A 127 20.21 35.21 -5.42
N GLY A 128 21.05 34.17 -5.43
CA GLY A 128 22.48 34.28 -5.65
C GLY A 128 22.81 34.88 -7.01
N ALA A 129 22.16 34.41 -8.08
CA ALA A 129 22.33 34.96 -9.43
C ALA A 129 21.90 36.44 -9.52
N VAL A 130 20.76 36.81 -8.91
CA VAL A 130 20.29 38.20 -8.84
C VAL A 130 21.29 39.09 -8.09
N SER A 131 21.88 38.61 -6.99
CA SER A 131 22.88 39.36 -6.23
C SER A 131 24.13 39.70 -7.05
N LEU A 132 24.52 38.83 -7.99
CA LEU A 132 25.67 39.04 -8.87
C LEU A 132 25.41 40.11 -9.93
N VAL A 133 24.18 40.18 -10.46
CA VAL A 133 23.78 41.17 -11.47
C VAL A 133 23.53 42.55 -10.85
N MET A 134 23.15 42.61 -9.58
CA MET A 134 22.80 43.85 -8.87
C MET A 134 24.02 44.77 -8.68
N GLN A 135 23.95 45.98 -9.23
CA GLN A 135 25.04 46.96 -9.15
C GLN A 135 25.05 47.79 -7.85
N ARG A 136 23.92 47.88 -7.13
CA ARG A 136 23.85 48.65 -5.88
C ARG A 136 24.39 47.84 -4.69
N PRO A 137 25.43 48.33 -3.98
CA PRO A 137 26.15 47.54 -2.98
C PRO A 137 25.27 47.12 -1.80
N ARG A 138 24.37 47.98 -1.31
CA ARG A 138 23.49 47.66 -0.18
C ARG A 138 22.52 46.49 -0.47
N TYR A 139 21.93 46.46 -1.67
CA TYR A 139 21.01 45.39 -2.06
C TYR A 139 21.77 44.10 -2.42
N LYS A 140 22.96 44.22 -3.00
CA LYS A 140 23.82 43.06 -3.29
C LYS A 140 24.12 42.22 -2.04
N TRP A 141 24.56 42.86 -0.95
CA TRP A 141 24.85 42.14 0.31
C TRP A 141 23.60 41.57 0.96
N MET A 142 22.48 42.30 0.96
CA MET A 142 21.20 41.79 1.50
C MET A 142 20.71 40.53 0.78
N PHE A 143 20.79 40.50 -0.56
CA PHE A 143 20.40 39.33 -1.34
C PHE A 143 21.39 38.16 -1.18
N LEU A 144 22.67 38.46 -0.98
CA LEU A 144 23.69 37.45 -0.71
C LEU A 144 23.47 36.77 0.65
N ASP A 145 23.24 37.55 1.71
CA ASP A 145 22.97 37.01 3.05
C ASP A 145 21.72 36.13 3.06
N LEU A 146 20.66 36.59 2.37
CA LEU A 146 19.42 35.83 2.21
C LEU A 146 19.65 34.51 1.44
N ALA A 147 20.46 34.55 0.38
CA ALA A 147 20.82 33.35 -0.38
C ALA A 147 21.59 32.34 0.50
N VAL A 148 22.55 32.80 1.32
CA VAL A 148 23.31 31.91 2.23
C VAL A 148 22.39 31.28 3.28
N ILE A 149 21.45 32.03 3.85
CA ILE A 149 20.47 31.49 4.82
C ILE A 149 19.59 30.43 4.15
N LEU A 150 19.07 30.70 2.96
CA LEU A 150 18.23 29.75 2.22
C LEU A 150 19.02 28.49 1.79
N GLY A 151 20.27 28.65 1.35
CA GLY A 151 21.13 27.54 0.95
C GLY A 151 21.53 26.65 2.13
N THR A 152 21.83 27.25 3.28
CA THR A 152 22.11 26.49 4.51
C THR A 152 20.87 25.74 5.00
N MET A 153 19.69 26.37 5.01
CA MET A 153 18.43 25.70 5.33
C MET A 153 18.13 24.54 4.38
N GLY A 154 18.25 24.75 3.06
CA GLY A 154 18.04 23.70 2.06
C GLY A 154 19.00 22.52 2.22
N THR A 155 20.27 22.78 2.53
CA THR A 155 21.28 21.74 2.79
C THR A 155 20.91 20.90 4.02
N ILE A 156 20.45 21.54 5.10
CA ILE A 156 19.99 20.84 6.32
C ILE A 156 18.78 19.96 6.02
N PHE A 157 17.78 20.47 5.28
CA PHE A 157 16.61 19.67 4.90
C PHE A 157 16.97 18.49 4.00
N CYS A 158 17.92 18.66 3.08
CA CYS A 158 18.42 17.60 2.23
C CYS A 158 19.09 16.49 3.06
N ILE A 159 19.98 16.85 4.01
CA ILE A 159 20.62 15.89 4.92
C ILE A 159 19.57 15.13 5.74
N ILE A 160 18.58 15.82 6.30
CA ILE A 160 17.49 15.19 7.05
C ILE A 160 16.68 14.24 6.16
N GLY A 161 16.40 14.63 4.92
CA GLY A 161 15.71 13.79 3.93
C GLY A 161 16.46 12.49 3.65
N VAL A 162 17.77 12.61 3.38
CA VAL A 162 18.65 11.46 3.11
C VAL A 162 18.77 10.53 4.31
N ILE A 163 18.98 11.05 5.52
CA ILE A 163 19.05 10.24 6.74
C ILE A 163 17.71 9.54 7.02
N THR A 164 16.58 10.18 6.70
CA THR A 164 15.25 9.56 6.83
C THR A 164 15.03 8.45 5.79
N TYR A 165 15.68 8.54 4.63
CA TYR A 165 15.60 7.55 3.55
C TYR A 165 16.54 6.35 3.75
N TRP A 166 17.68 6.54 4.44
CA TRP A 166 18.73 5.53 4.65
C TRP A 166 18.74 4.78 6.02
N PRO A 167 17.68 4.66 6.84
CA PRO A 167 17.78 3.90 8.09
C PRO A 167 17.73 2.36 7.88
N PHE A 168 17.74 1.86 6.64
CA PHE A 168 17.75 0.43 6.28
C PHE A 168 18.79 0.14 5.19
#